data_AF-A0A384VBL4-F1
#
_entry.id   AF-A0A384VBL4-F1
#
_cell.length_a   1.000
_cell.length_b   1.000
_cell.length_c   1.000
_cell.angle_alpha   90.00
_cell.angle_beta   90.00
_cell.angle_gamma   90.00
#
_symmetry.space_group_name_H-M   'P 1'
#
loop_
_entity.id
_entity.type
_entity.pdbx_description
1 polymer ?
#
loop_
_entity_poly.entity_id
_entity_poly.type
_entity_poly.pdbx_seq_one_letter_code
_entity_poly.pdbx_strand_id
1 'polypeptide(L)' 'EALEKIFKEKGECIAGFLVEPIQGEAGVIIPPDGYLKAVRDLCSKYNVLMIADEIQTGLARTGRMLACDWEEVRPDVV' A
#
# COMPACT_ATOMS: atom_id res chain seq x y z
N GLU A 1 -3.69 5.78 11.40
CA GLU A 1 -4.58 5.54 12.56
C GLU A 1 -5.85 4.78 12.20
N ALA A 2 -6.68 5.25 11.25
CA ALA A 2 -7.94 4.58 10.90
C ALA A 2 -7.76 3.13 10.40
N LEU A 3 -6.76 2.88 9.53
CA LEU A 3 -6.45 1.53 9.04
C LEU A 3 -6.11 0.57 10.19
N GLU A 4 -5.26 0.99 11.12
CA GLU A 4 -4.89 0.18 12.28
C GLU A 4 -6.10 -0.14 13.16
N LYS A 5 -7.02 0.82 13.35
CA LYS A 5 -8.26 0.57 14.10
C LYS A 5 -9.07 -0.57 13.47
N ILE A 6 -9.24 -0.56 12.15
CA ILE A 6 -9.96 -1.63 11.44
C ILE A 6 -9.23 -2.96 11.55
N PHE A 7 -7.90 -2.98 11.43
CA PHE A 7 -7.12 -4.20 11.59
C PHE A 7 -7.20 -4.76 13.02
N LYS A 8 -7.23 -3.90 14.06
CA LYS A 8 -7.44 -4.33 15.45
C LYS A 8 -8.83 -4.94 15.67
N GLU A 9 -9.87 -4.30 15.11
CA GLU A 9 -11.26 -4.72 15.34
C GLU A 9 -11.66 -5.95 14.52
N LYS A 10 -11.07 -6.13 13.34
CA LYS A 10 -11.54 -7.10 12.33
C LYS A 10 -10.44 -7.93 11.66
N GLY A 11 -9.19 -7.85 12.13
CA GLY A 11 -8.02 -8.46 11.48
C GLY A 11 -8.18 -9.95 11.18
N GLU A 12 -8.81 -10.71 12.07
CA GLU A 12 -9.06 -12.16 11.87
C GLU A 12 -9.93 -12.48 10.64
N CYS A 13 -10.71 -11.51 10.16
CA CYS A 13 -11.59 -11.65 9.01
C CYS A 13 -11.04 -10.96 7.74
N ILE A 14 -9.85 -10.36 7.80
CA ILE A 14 -9.27 -9.58 6.70
C ILE A 14 -8.14 -10.41 6.05
N ALA A 15 -8.32 -10.78 4.78
CA ALA A 15 -7.29 -11.48 4.03
C ALA A 15 -6.17 -10.55 3.53
N GLY A 16 -6.53 -9.34 3.11
CA GLY A 16 -5.59 -8.40 2.50
C GLY A 16 -6.09 -6.97 2.44
N PHE A 17 -5.17 -6.06 2.20
CA PHE A 17 -5.38 -4.64 1.94
C PHE A 17 -4.81 -4.29 0.57
N LEU A 18 -5.68 -3.86 -0.33
CA LEU A 18 -5.33 -3.45 -1.69
C LEU A 18 -5.34 -1.93 -1.79
N VAL A 19 -4.27 -1.37 -2.37
CA VAL A 19 -4.10 0.07 -2.50
C VAL A 19 -3.28 0.42 -3.75
N GLU A 20 -3.68 1.48 -4.45
CA GLU A 20 -2.81 2.13 -5.44
C GLU A 20 -1.74 2.95 -4.70
N PRO A 21 -0.44 2.78 -4.98
CA PRO A 21 0.61 3.58 -4.32
C PRO A 21 0.46 5.09 -4.53
N ILE A 22 -0.06 5.49 -5.69
CA ILE A 22 -0.53 6.84 -6.01
C ILE A 22 -1.88 6.65 -6.68
N GLN A 23 -2.94 7.30 -6.16
CA GLN A 23 -4.28 7.10 -6.72
C GLN A 23 -4.41 7.85 -8.04
N GLY A 24 -4.50 7.14 -9.16
CA GLY A 24 -4.47 7.72 -10.51
C GLY A 24 -5.79 8.40 -10.86
N GLU A 25 -6.83 7.61 -11.07
CA GLU A 25 -8.16 8.06 -11.51
C GLU A 25 -8.88 8.97 -10.51
N ALA A 26 -8.49 8.89 -9.22
CA ALA A 26 -9.03 9.76 -8.17
C ALA A 26 -8.49 11.21 -8.23
N GLY A 27 -7.61 11.53 -9.19
CA GLY A 27 -7.06 12.87 -9.40
C GLY A 27 -5.58 12.99 -9.07
N VAL A 28 -4.78 11.94 -9.30
CA VAL A 28 -3.33 11.89 -9.05
C VAL A 28 -3.00 12.30 -7.60
N ILE A 29 -3.48 11.50 -6.66
CA ILE A 29 -3.29 11.75 -5.23
C ILE A 29 -2.00 11.07 -4.78
N ILE A 30 -0.96 11.87 -4.59
CA ILE A 30 0.31 11.41 -4.02
C ILE A 30 0.14 11.32 -2.50
N PRO A 31 0.37 10.15 -1.88
CA PRO A 31 0.28 10.04 -0.44
C PRO A 31 1.44 10.81 0.25
N PRO A 32 1.29 11.20 1.52
CA PRO A 32 2.40 11.75 2.30
C PRO A 32 3.55 10.75 2.44
N ASP A 33 4.78 11.26 2.55
CA ASP A 33 5.97 10.43 2.76
C ASP A 33 5.81 9.48 3.96
N GLY A 34 6.19 8.21 3.76
CA GLY A 34 6.15 7.16 4.77
C GLY A 34 4.79 6.47 4.88
N TYR A 35 3.80 6.86 4.09
CA TYR A 35 2.47 6.25 4.11
C TYR A 35 2.52 4.77 3.70
N LEU A 36 3.21 4.43 2.61
CA LEU A 36 3.29 3.05 2.13
C LEU A 36 4.06 2.18 3.10
N LYS A 37 5.12 2.72 3.70
CA LYS A 37 5.90 2.06 4.75
C LYS A 37 5.04 1.77 5.98
N ALA A 38 4.25 2.75 6.44
CA ALA A 38 3.33 2.56 7.55
C ALA A 38 2.24 1.52 7.25
N VAL A 39 1.70 1.50 6.03
CA VAL A 39 0.74 0.46 5.59
C VAL A 39 1.41 -0.91 5.61
N ARG A 40 2.61 -1.05 5.06
CA ARG A 40 3.36 -2.32 5.06
C ARG A 40 3.59 -2.84 6.47
N ASP A 41 4.05 -1.97 7.37
CA ASP A 41 4.34 -2.34 8.76
C ASP A 41 3.06 -2.77 9.49
N LEU A 42 1.92 -2.12 9.23
CA LEU A 42 0.62 -2.54 9.74
C LEU A 42 0.18 -3.89 9.18
N CYS A 43 0.26 -4.09 7.86
CA CYS A 43 -0.09 -5.36 7.22
C CYS A 43 0.73 -6.52 7.81
N SER A 44 2.04 -6.33 8.01
CA SER A 44 2.89 -7.32 8.67
C SER A 44 2.51 -7.57 10.14
N LYS A 45 2.21 -6.51 10.91
CA LYS A 45 1.83 -6.61 12.32
C LYS A 45 0.55 -7.41 12.55
N TYR A 46 -0.44 -7.26 11.67
CA TYR A 46 -1.77 -7.87 11.81
C TYR A 46 -1.99 -9.10 10.94
N ASN A 47 -0.93 -9.63 10.30
CA ASN A 47 -1.01 -10.78 9.39
C ASN A 47 -2.03 -10.58 8.25
N VAL A 48 -2.01 -9.39 7.66
CA VAL A 48 -2.83 -9.00 6.51
C VAL A 48 -1.92 -8.87 5.29
N LEU A 49 -2.32 -9.43 4.14
CA LEU A 49 -1.56 -9.27 2.90
C LEU A 49 -1.60 -7.82 2.42
N MET A 50 -0.48 -7.25 2.00
CA MET A 50 -0.43 -5.98 1.29
C MET A 50 -0.41 -6.23 -0.22
N ILE A 51 -1.37 -5.66 -0.93
CA ILE A 51 -1.47 -5.73 -2.40
C ILE A 51 -1.30 -4.31 -2.92
N ALA A 52 -0.27 -4.08 -3.74
CA ALA A 52 -0.04 -2.78 -4.36
C ALA A 52 -0.53 -2.83 -5.81
N ASP A 53 -1.61 -2.10 -6.12
CA ASP A 53 -2.07 -1.96 -7.50
C ASP A 53 -1.16 -0.96 -8.24
N GLU A 54 -0.21 -1.51 -9.00
CA GLU A 54 0.76 -0.74 -9.76
C GLU A 54 0.43 -0.70 -11.26
N ILE A 55 -0.84 -0.94 -11.65
CA ILE A 55 -1.25 -0.92 -13.07
C ILE A 55 -0.90 0.44 -13.72
N GLN A 56 -1.15 1.55 -13.01
CA GLN A 56 -0.84 2.89 -13.50
C GLN A 56 0.56 3.34 -13.11
N THR A 57 1.00 3.07 -11.89
CA THR A 57 2.23 3.61 -11.31
C THR A 57 3.49 2.80 -11.61
N GLY A 58 3.34 1.55 -12.03
CA GLY A 58 4.44 0.66 -12.35
C GLY A 58 5.15 1.01 -13.65
N LEU A 59 6.14 0.19 -14.00
CA LEU A 59 6.94 0.31 -15.22
C LEU A 59 7.53 1.71 -15.42
N ALA A 60 8.20 2.22 -14.37
CA ALA A 60 8.90 3.51 -14.40
C ALA A 60 8.04 4.76 -14.54
N ARG A 61 6.69 4.66 -14.48
CA ARG A 61 5.81 5.85 -14.56
C ARG A 61 6.17 6.92 -13.54
N THR A 62 6.54 6.52 -12.33
CA THR A 62 6.86 7.41 -11.22
C THR A 62 8.36 7.68 -11.05
N GLY A 63 9.21 7.20 -11.97
CA GLY A 63 10.67 7.35 -11.90
C GLY A 63 11.42 6.18 -11.25
N ARG A 64 10.73 5.17 -10.71
CA ARG A 64 11.27 3.88 -10.26
C ARG A 64 10.49 2.73 -10.87
N MET A 65 11.05 1.51 -10.88
CA MET A 65 10.41 0.35 -11.55
C MET A 65 8.98 0.15 -11.05
N LEU A 66 8.79 0.19 -9.73
CA LEU A 66 7.51 0.24 -9.05
C LEU A 66 7.46 1.50 -8.16
N ALA A 67 6.29 2.08 -7.92
CA ALA A 67 6.14 3.21 -7.02
C ALA A 67 6.46 2.84 -5.56
N CYS A 68 6.19 1.60 -5.13
CA CYS A 68 6.60 1.12 -3.81
C CYS A 68 8.13 1.17 -3.57
N ASP A 69 8.95 1.20 -4.62
CA ASP A 69 10.41 1.30 -4.52
C ASP A 69 10.89 2.65 -3.97
N TRP A 70 10.03 3.68 -3.94
CA TRP A 70 10.35 4.98 -3.35
C TRP A 70 10.51 4.92 -1.84
N GLU A 71 9.79 4.01 -1.17
CA GLU A 71 9.83 3.82 0.27
C GLU A 71 10.44 2.46 0.68
N GLU A 72 11.11 1.79 -0.27
CA GLU A 72 11.70 0.44 -0.06
C GLU A 72 10.66 -0.58 0.46
N VAL A 73 9.42 -0.45 0.01
CA VAL A 73 8.31 -1.31 0.42
C VAL A 73 8.19 -2.48 -0.54
N ARG A 74 8.12 -3.69 0.02
CA ARG A 74 7.78 -4.91 -0.73
C ARG A 74 6.36 -5.37 -0.39
N PRO A 75 5.39 -5.21 -1.29
CA PRO A 75 4.06 -5.79 -1.13
C PRO A 75 4.11 -7.32 -1.30
N ASP A 76 3.07 -8.00 -0.83
CA ASP A 76 2.91 -9.44 -1.00
C ASP A 76 2.46 -9.79 -2.43
N VAL A 77 1.71 -8.89 -3.08
CA VAL A 77 1.23 -9.00 -4.47
C VAL A 77 1.34 -7.63 -5.16
N VAL A 78 1.73 -7.64 -6.44
CA VAL A 78 1.74 -6.50 -7.37
C VAL A 78 0.87 -6.84 -8.57
#